data_AF-A0A1A6Y0U8-F1
#
_entry.id   AF-A0A1A6Y0U8-F1
#
_cell.length_a   1.000
_cell.length_b   1.000
_cell.length_c   1.000
_cell.angle_alpha   90.00
_cell.angle_beta   90.00
_cell.angle_gamma   90.00
#
_symmetry.space_group_name_H-M   'P 1'
#
loop_
_entity.id
_entity.type
_entity.pdbx_description
1 polymer ?
#
loop_
_entity_poly.entity_id
_entity_poly.type
_entity_poly.pdbx_seq_one_letter_code
_entity_poly.pdbx_strand_id
1 'polypeptide(L)'
;MSTIFGNKIKNLRREKGFTLDSLADAAGMSKSYLWELENRESPRPSVEKLAALAKALSMDVSYFLDEEATSPEERHLDQAFFRNYGELDATAKEQMRRIMETFKKS
;
A
#
# COMPACT_ATOMS: atom_id res chain seq x y z
N MET A 1 4.87 -10.49 -20.46
CA MET A 1 3.62 -9.76 -20.09
C MET A 1 3.66 -9.39 -18.60
N SER A 2 2.90 -8.39 -18.14
CA SER A 2 2.82 -8.04 -16.71
C SER A 2 2.02 -9.07 -15.91
N THR A 3 2.46 -9.40 -14.70
CA THR A 3 1.78 -10.34 -13.79
C THR A 3 0.61 -9.70 -13.06
N ILE A 4 -0.24 -10.52 -12.43
CA ILE A 4 -1.29 -10.04 -11.51
C ILE A 4 -0.66 -9.14 -10.43
N PHE A 5 0.46 -9.56 -9.85
CA PHE A 5 1.24 -8.78 -8.90
C PHE A 5 1.66 -7.40 -9.45
N GLY A 6 2.29 -7.36 -10.63
CA GLY A 6 2.72 -6.11 -11.26
C GLY A 6 1.54 -5.18 -11.59
N ASN A 7 0.42 -5.77 -12.02
CA ASN A 7 -0.82 -5.03 -12.30
C ASN A 7 -1.43 -4.42 -11.03
N LYS A 8 -1.41 -5.12 -9.89
CA LYS A 8 -1.87 -4.58 -8.60
C LYS A 8 -1.11 -3.32 -8.19
N ILE A 9 0.22 -3.37 -8.29
CA ILE A 9 1.08 -2.23 -7.97
C ILE A 9 0.75 -1.06 -8.90
N LYS A 10 0.72 -1.32 -10.21
CA LYS A 10 0.45 -0.29 -11.23
C LYS A 10 -0.91 0.36 -11.06
N ASN A 11 -1.94 -0.44 -10.73
CA ASN A 11 -3.29 0.06 -10.51
C ASN A 11 -3.36 0.94 -9.27
N LEU A 12 -2.89 0.46 -8.11
CA LEU A 12 -2.88 1.24 -6.87
C LEU A 12 -2.04 2.51 -6.99
N ARG A 13 -0.88 2.43 -7.67
CA ARG A 13 -0.04 3.59 -7.92
C ARG A 13 -0.80 4.66 -8.69
N ARG A 14 -1.49 4.29 -9.77
CA ARG A 14 -2.27 5.22 -10.60
C ARG A 14 -3.48 5.78 -9.86
N GLU A 15 -4.21 4.93 -9.15
CA GLU A 15 -5.38 5.33 -8.34
C GLU A 15 -4.99 6.37 -7.29
N LYS A 16 -3.83 6.21 -6.66
CA LYS A 16 -3.30 7.14 -5.65
C LYS A 16 -2.53 8.33 -6.24
N GLY A 17 -2.53 8.49 -7.56
CA GLY A 17 -1.89 9.62 -8.25
C GLY A 17 -0.36 9.61 -8.24
N PHE A 18 0.26 8.48 -7.90
CA PHE A 18 1.72 8.38 -7.87
C PHE A 18 2.31 8.22 -9.28
N THR A 19 3.38 8.97 -9.54
CA THR A 19 4.32 8.64 -10.62
C THR A 19 5.21 7.46 -10.19
N LEU A 20 5.91 6.83 -11.15
CA LEU A 20 6.92 5.82 -10.83
C LEU A 20 8.01 6.39 -9.91
N ASP A 21 8.42 7.64 -10.13
CA ASP A 21 9.44 8.32 -9.31
C ASP A 21 8.97 8.47 -7.86
N SER A 22 7.81 9.09 -7.68
CA SER A 22 7.28 9.39 -6.35
C SER A 22 6.95 8.15 -5.53
N LEU A 23 6.49 7.06 -6.16
CA LEU A 23 6.26 5.81 -5.42
C LEU A 23 7.59 5.12 -5.07
N ALA A 24 8.56 5.16 -5.99
CA ALA A 24 9.87 4.57 -5.73
C ALA A 24 10.56 5.27 -4.54
N ASP A 25 10.51 6.60 -4.51
CA ASP A 25 11.00 7.40 -3.39
C ASP A 25 10.27 7.08 -2.08
N ALA A 26 8.93 7.06 -2.10
CA ALA A 26 8.12 6.76 -0.92
C ALA A 26 8.37 5.34 -0.37
N ALA A 27 8.68 4.39 -1.25
CA ALA A 27 8.95 3.00 -0.88
C ALA A 27 10.46 2.69 -0.68
N GLY A 28 11.34 3.69 -0.76
CA GLY A 28 12.79 3.51 -0.56
C GLY A 28 13.42 2.55 -1.58
N MET A 29 13.05 2.68 -2.85
CA MET A 29 13.54 1.87 -3.96
C MET A 29 13.90 2.72 -5.18
N SER A 30 14.63 2.15 -6.14
CA SER A 30 14.92 2.84 -7.39
C SER A 30 13.71 2.80 -8.33
N LYS A 31 13.55 3.85 -9.14
CA LYS A 31 12.53 3.90 -10.20
C LYS A 31 12.59 2.69 -11.14
N SER A 32 13.81 2.29 -11.51
CA SER A 32 14.03 1.11 -12.38
C SER A 32 13.52 -0.17 -11.71
N TYR A 33 13.77 -0.34 -10.41
CA TYR A 33 13.27 -1.49 -9.67
C TYR A 33 11.75 -1.50 -9.59
N LEU A 34 11.11 -0.36 -9.29
CA LEU A 34 9.65 -0.28 -9.29
C LEU A 34 9.05 -0.60 -10.67
N TRP A 35 9.69 -0.10 -11.74
CA TRP A 35 9.27 -0.44 -13.10
C TRP A 35 9.39 -1.95 -13.37
N GLU A 36 10.45 -2.60 -12.89
CA GLU A 36 10.60 -4.05 -13.00
C GLU A 36 9.50 -4.80 -12.24
N LEU A 37 9.13 -4.34 -11.04
CA LEU A 37 8.02 -4.91 -10.28
C LEU A 37 6.69 -4.82 -11.03
N GLU A 38 6.44 -3.73 -11.74
CA GLU A 38 5.20 -3.52 -12.50
C GLU A 38 5.14 -4.25 -13.84
N ASN A 39 6.27 -4.64 -14.44
CA ASN A 39 6.30 -5.05 -15.85
C ASN A 39 6.99 -6.38 -16.14
N ARG A 40 7.81 -6.93 -15.22
CA ARG A 40 8.42 -8.26 -15.42
C ARG A 40 7.43 -9.40 -15.17
N GLU A 41 7.70 -10.55 -15.77
CA GLU A 41 6.87 -11.76 -15.66
C GLU A 41 7.00 -12.50 -14.33
N SER A 42 8.04 -12.26 -13.54
CA SER A 42 8.22 -12.91 -12.23
C SER A 42 9.08 -12.05 -11.30
N PRO A 43 8.63 -10.83 -10.94
CA PRO A 43 9.31 -10.05 -9.92
C PRO A 43 9.25 -10.80 -8.58
N ARG A 44 10.41 -10.95 -7.94
CA ARG A 44 10.54 -11.56 -6.60
C ARG A 44 11.15 -10.54 -5.64
N PRO A 45 10.35 -9.57 -5.14
CA PRO A 45 10.85 -8.66 -4.11
C PRO A 45 11.15 -9.40 -2.82
N SER A 46 12.09 -8.89 -2.03
CA SER A 46 12.24 -9.34 -0.64
C SER A 46 10.99 -8.94 0.17
N VAL A 47 10.77 -9.62 1.29
CA VAL A 47 9.69 -9.28 2.23
C VAL A 47 9.76 -7.81 2.66
N GLU A 48 10.97 -7.31 2.91
CA GLU A 48 11.23 -5.91 3.27
C GLU A 48 10.80 -4.94 2.17
N LYS A 49 11.15 -5.22 0.90
CA LYS A 49 10.75 -4.38 -0.23
C LYS A 49 9.25 -4.42 -0.48
N LEU A 50 8.62 -5.58 -0.31
CA LEU A 50 7.17 -5.71 -0.43
C LEU A 50 6.45 -4.96 0.69
N ALA A 51 6.94 -5.06 1.93
CA ALA A 51 6.38 -4.32 3.07
C ALA A 51 6.51 -2.80 2.90
N ALA A 52 7.66 -2.31 2.43
CA ALA A 52 7.88 -0.90 2.14
C ALA A 52 6.92 -0.38 1.05
N LEU A 53 6.73 -1.16 -0.02
CA LEU A 53 5.78 -0.83 -1.09
C LEU A 53 4.34 -0.82 -0.60
N ALA A 54 3.92 -1.83 0.17
CA ALA A 54 2.58 -1.91 0.74
C ALA A 54 2.32 -0.74 1.70
N LYS A 55 3.31 -0.35 2.51
CA LYS A 55 3.22 0.84 3.37
C LYS A 55 3.06 2.12 2.55
N ALA A 56 3.87 2.33 1.52
CA ALA A 56 3.78 3.51 0.65
C ALA A 56 2.43 3.61 -0.08
N LEU A 57 1.84 2.46 -0.42
CA LEU A 57 0.51 2.38 -1.03
C LEU A 57 -0.64 2.35 -0.02
N SER A 58 -0.38 2.46 1.29
CA SER A 58 -1.39 2.32 2.36
C SER A 58 -2.26 1.07 2.16
N MET A 59 -1.62 -0.06 1.89
CA MET A 59 -2.26 -1.34 1.62
C MET A 59 -1.65 -2.44 2.50
N ASP A 60 -2.36 -3.54 2.69
CA ASP A 60 -1.80 -4.72 3.34
C ASP A 60 -0.96 -5.56 2.38
N VAL A 61 0.09 -6.21 2.90
CA VAL A 61 0.98 -7.07 2.11
C VAL A 61 0.23 -8.27 1.52
N SER A 62 -0.74 -8.82 2.26
CA SER A 62 -1.54 -9.97 1.81
C SER A 62 -2.27 -9.71 0.50
N TYR A 63 -2.70 -8.46 0.24
CA TYR A 63 -3.33 -8.11 -1.03
C TYR A 63 -2.42 -8.37 -2.23
N PHE A 64 -1.11 -8.16 -2.10
CA PHE A 64 -0.17 -8.40 -3.21
C PHE A 64 0.19 -9.88 -3.37
N LEU A 65 0.05 -10.67 -2.30
CA LEU A 65 0.36 -12.10 -2.30
C LEU A 65 -0.82 -12.97 -2.75
N ASP A 66 -2.04 -12.46 -2.61
CA ASP A 66 -3.25 -13.12 -3.11
C ASP A 66 -3.25 -13.13 -4.64
N GLU A 67 -3.22 -14.29 -5.29
CA GLU A 67 -3.21 -14.37 -6.75
C GLU A 67 -4.61 -14.24 -7.38
N GLU A 68 -5.67 -14.37 -6.57
CA GLU A 68 -7.06 -14.35 -7.02
C GLU A 68 -7.72 -12.97 -6.83
N ALA A 69 -7.28 -12.21 -5.83
CA ALA A 69 -7.82 -10.88 -5.57
C ALA A 69 -7.51 -9.93 -6.74
N THR A 70 -8.53 -9.32 -7.33
CA THR A 70 -8.36 -8.32 -8.40
C THR A 70 -8.52 -6.89 -7.92
N SER A 71 -9.13 -6.70 -6.74
CA SER A 71 -9.32 -5.41 -6.06
C SER A 71 -9.10 -5.54 -4.54
N PRO A 72 -8.72 -4.46 -3.85
CA PRO A 72 -8.63 -4.48 -2.39
C PRO A 72 -10.01 -4.70 -1.74
N GLU A 73 -10.12 -5.68 -0.85
CA GLU A 73 -11.24 -5.77 0.11
C GLU A 73 -11.06 -4.86 1.33
N GLU A 74 -12.16 -4.53 2.02
CA GLU A 74 -12.16 -3.70 3.25
C GLU A 74 -11.16 -4.18 4.29
N ARG A 75 -11.05 -5.51 4.51
CA ARG A 75 -10.08 -6.09 5.46
C ARG A 75 -8.63 -5.64 5.22
N HIS A 76 -8.24 -5.44 3.96
CA HIS A 76 -6.87 -5.04 3.62
C HIS A 76 -6.65 -3.55 3.94
N LEU A 77 -7.67 -2.72 3.73
CA LEU A 77 -7.65 -1.30 4.06
C LEU A 77 -7.61 -1.10 5.58
N ASP A 78 -8.45 -1.84 6.30
CA ASP A 78 -8.53 -1.79 7.76
C ASP A 78 -7.21 -2.22 8.41
N GLN A 79 -6.63 -3.34 7.95
CA GLN A 79 -5.32 -3.78 8.46
C GLN A 79 -4.21 -2.75 8.22
N ALA A 80 -4.18 -2.13 7.03
CA ALA A 80 -3.24 -1.06 6.74
C ALA A 80 -3.47 0.17 7.63
N PHE A 81 -4.73 0.54 7.85
CA PHE A 81 -5.11 1.63 8.73
C PHE A 81 -4.68 1.38 10.18
N PHE A 82 -5.00 0.21 10.75
CA PHE A 82 -4.66 -0.11 12.14
C PHE A 82 -3.15 -0.15 12.39
N ARG A 83 -2.38 -0.66 11.42
CA ARG A 83 -0.91 -0.62 11.48
C ARG A 83 -0.40 0.82 11.56
N ASN A 84 -0.86 1.68 10.65
CA ASN A 84 -0.46 3.09 10.61
C ASN A 84 -0.91 3.81 11.90
N TYR A 85 -2.12 3.56 12.36
CA TYR A 85 -2.64 4.10 13.62
C TYR A 85 -1.79 3.65 14.82
N GLY A 86 -1.32 2.40 14.83
CA GLY A 86 -0.43 1.87 15.87
C GLY A 86 0.88 2.65 15.98
N GLU A 87 1.44 3.08 14.85
CA GLU A 87 2.70 3.86 14.77
C GLU A 87 2.56 5.33 15.18
N LEU A 88 1.33 5.86 15.29
CA LEU A 88 1.11 7.27 15.66
C LEU A 88 1.49 7.57 17.12
N ASP A 89 1.90 8.80 17.39
CA ASP A 89 2.08 9.30 18.75
C ASP A 89 0.74 9.50 19.48
N ALA A 90 0.82 9.78 20.79
CA ALA A 90 -0.38 9.92 21.63
C ALA A 90 -1.29 11.07 21.18
N THR A 91 -0.69 12.19 20.72
CA THR A 91 -1.43 13.38 20.29
C THR A 91 -2.19 13.12 18.99
N ALA A 92 -1.53 12.52 17.99
CA ALA A 92 -2.12 12.15 16.72
C ALA A 92 -3.23 11.08 16.90
N LYS A 93 -3.01 10.11 17.79
CA LYS A 93 -4.05 9.11 18.16
C LYS A 93 -5.29 9.79 18.75
N GLU A 94 -5.10 10.75 19.65
CA GLU A 94 -6.20 11.49 20.27
C GLU A 94 -7.00 12.31 19.23
N GLN A 95 -6.29 13.00 18.33
CA GLN A 95 -6.94 13.71 17.22
C GLN A 95 -7.78 12.78 16.34
N MET A 96 -7.21 11.63 15.95
CA MET A 96 -7.94 10.63 15.15
C MET A 96 -9.20 10.12 15.87
N ARG A 97 -9.12 9.84 17.18
CA ARG A 97 -10.29 9.42 17.98
C ARG A 97 -11.40 10.45 17.99
N ARG A 98 -11.06 11.74 18.17
CA ARG A 98 -12.05 12.83 18.14
C ARG A 98 -12.77 12.94 16.80
N ILE A 99 -12.04 12.77 15.70
CA ILE A 99 -12.61 12.76 14.36
C ILE A 99 -13.61 11.61 14.23
N MET A 100 -13.24 10.38 14.63
CA MET A 100 -14.14 9.22 14.58
C MET A 100 -15.41 9.39 15.43
N GLU A 101 -15.30 9.95 16.64
CA GLU A 101 -16.45 10.19 17.51
C GLU A 101 -17.44 11.21 16.93
N THR A 102 -16.98 12.10 16.05
CA THR A 102 -17.86 13.04 15.34
C THR A 102 -18.78 12.32 14.36
N PHE A 103 -18.26 11.30 13.66
CA PHE A 103 -19.05 10.52 12.70
C PHE A 103 -20.00 9.50 13.35
N LYS A 104 -19.76 9.07 14.59
CA LYS A 104 -20.66 8.17 15.34
C LYS A 104 -21.90 8.84 15.93
N LYS A 105 -21.88 10.17 16.08
CA LYS A 105 -22.96 10.96 16.71
C LYS A 105 -23.99 11.48 15.69
N SER A 106 -23.83 11.14 14.42
CA SER A 106 -24.78 11.45 13.35
C SER A 106 -25.47 10.18 12.86
#